data_AF-A0A846ATP9-F1
#
_entry.id   AF-A0A846ATP9-F1
#
_cell.length_a   1.000
_cell.length_b   1.000
_cell.length_c   1.000
_cell.angle_alpha   90.00
_cell.angle_beta   90.00
_cell.angle_gamma   90.00
#
_symmetry.space_group_name_H-M   'P 1'
#
loop_
_entity.id
_entity.type
_entity.pdbx_description
1 polymer ?
#
loop_
_entity_poly.entity_id
_entity_poly.type
_entity_poly.pdbx_seq_one_letter_code
_entity_poly.pdbx_strand_id
1 'polypeptide(L)'
;LLIGLSLHYKLKLNSMAKKFKFEQFRSREIQKKLKLALQTIRKMEGNPDLIHSREFNLDYLRMRMAEEVFHFAVVNQIKIRVKQLISIALRPTQATTSSIGIATTSGRRVNQIFDVMYETERGGKRKMGVLFRIQVKLTKLPTQATSATISQIIDCIEHFLNPDDESWQPTIQGRIVSISWDQKAKPTPLLVLQQSSEGVNVTFRSRRRKV
;
A
#
# COMPACT_ATOMS: atom_id res chain seq x y z
N LEU A 1 -19.63 18.33 -60.48
CA LEU A 1 -18.52 18.22 -59.51
C LEU A 1 -18.60 19.23 -58.36
N LEU A 2 -18.74 20.53 -58.62
CA LEU A 2 -18.77 21.59 -57.58
C LEU A 2 -19.87 21.43 -56.50
N ILE A 3 -21.08 21.02 -56.89
CA ILE A 3 -22.22 20.88 -55.97
C ILE A 3 -22.03 19.70 -55.01
N GLY A 4 -21.46 18.59 -55.47
CA GLY A 4 -21.16 17.43 -54.62
C GLY A 4 -20.04 17.73 -53.61
N LEU A 5 -19.05 18.52 -54.03
CA LEU A 5 -17.95 18.95 -53.17
C LEU A 5 -18.41 19.90 -52.06
N SER A 6 -19.36 20.80 -52.37
CA SER A 6 -19.93 21.70 -51.36
C SER A 6 -20.77 20.95 -50.31
N LEU A 7 -21.55 19.95 -50.74
CA LEU A 7 -22.31 19.10 -49.81
C LEU A 7 -21.37 18.30 -48.90
N HIS A 8 -20.32 17.70 -49.45
CA HIS A 8 -19.35 16.92 -48.68
C HIS A 8 -18.60 17.80 -47.66
N TYR A 9 -18.21 19.01 -48.05
CA TYR A 9 -17.61 19.98 -47.13
C TYR A 9 -18.55 20.36 -45.99
N LYS A 10 -19.83 20.61 -46.28
CA LYS A 10 -20.83 20.96 -45.27
C LYS A 10 -21.06 19.82 -44.26
N LEU A 11 -21.11 18.58 -44.74
CA LEU A 11 -21.21 17.40 -43.87
C LEU A 11 -19.96 17.21 -42.99
N LYS A 12 -18.76 17.39 -43.57
CA LYS A 12 -17.50 17.28 -42.83
C LYS A 12 -17.37 18.37 -41.76
N LEU A 13 -17.70 19.62 -42.09
CA LEU A 13 -17.73 20.74 -41.15
C LEU A 13 -18.72 20.49 -39.99
N ASN A 14 -19.93 20.01 -40.30
CA ASN A 14 -20.91 19.66 -39.28
C ASN A 14 -20.44 18.53 -38.36
N SER A 15 -19.75 17.52 -38.90
CA SER A 15 -19.18 16.44 -38.09
C SER A 15 -18.07 16.95 -37.15
N MET A 16 -17.21 17.85 -37.65
CA MET A 16 -16.12 18.44 -36.86
C MET A 16 -16.65 19.38 -35.77
N ALA A 17 -17.67 20.18 -36.07
CA ALA A 17 -18.32 21.03 -35.08
C ALA A 17 -18.96 20.20 -33.94
N LYS A 18 -19.56 19.05 -34.25
CA LYS A 18 -20.10 18.13 -33.24
C LYS A 18 -18.99 17.54 -32.36
N LYS A 19 -17.89 17.07 -32.95
CA LYS A 19 -16.72 16.55 -32.21
C LYS A 19 -16.12 17.62 -31.31
N PHE A 20 -15.96 18.85 -31.82
CA PHE A 20 -15.44 19.96 -31.04
C PHE A 20 -16.33 20.30 -29.84
N LYS A 21 -17.65 20.36 -30.03
CA LYS A 21 -18.60 20.55 -28.92
C LYS A 21 -18.50 19.42 -27.89
N PHE A 22 -18.43 18.17 -28.34
CA PHE A 22 -18.29 17.02 -27.44
C PHE A 22 -17.02 17.09 -26.59
N GLU A 23 -15.86 17.37 -27.20
CA GLU A 23 -14.60 17.55 -26.48
C GLU A 23 -14.65 18.75 -25.52
N GLN A 24 -15.32 19.85 -25.91
CA GLN A 24 -15.49 20.99 -25.03
C GLN A 24 -16.40 20.67 -23.82
N PHE A 25 -17.47 19.91 -24.01
CA PHE A 25 -18.31 19.42 -22.92
C PHE A 25 -17.55 18.48 -22.00
N ARG A 26 -16.80 17.52 -22.56
CA ARG A 26 -15.96 16.57 -21.81
C ARG A 26 -14.91 17.31 -20.98
N SER A 27 -14.24 18.30 -21.56
CA SER A 27 -13.25 19.13 -20.85
C SER A 27 -13.89 19.90 -19.68
N ARG A 28 -15.06 20.53 -19.89
CA ARG A 28 -15.81 21.21 -18.82
C ARG A 28 -16.26 20.25 -17.72
N GLU A 29 -16.66 19.04 -18.07
CA GLU A 29 -17.07 18.02 -17.10
C GLU A 29 -15.86 17.54 -16.26
N ILE A 30 -14.71 17.31 -16.90
CA ILE A 30 -13.45 16.96 -16.22
C ILE A 30 -13.06 18.08 -15.25
N GLN A 31 -13.12 19.35 -15.68
CA GLN A 31 -12.82 20.49 -14.81
C GLN A 31 -13.78 20.57 -13.61
N LYS A 32 -15.07 20.29 -13.79
CA LYS A 32 -16.04 20.24 -12.69
C LYS A 32 -15.71 19.11 -11.71
N LYS A 33 -15.40 17.91 -12.21
CA LYS A 33 -15.00 16.76 -11.37
C LYS A 33 -13.73 17.08 -10.59
N LEU A 34 -12.74 17.70 -11.23
CA LEU A 34 -11.48 18.10 -10.59
C LEU A 34 -11.71 19.17 -9.51
N LYS A 35 -12.54 20.19 -9.79
CA LYS A 35 -12.90 21.20 -8.79
C LYS A 35 -13.60 20.59 -7.58
N LEU A 36 -14.52 19.65 -7.80
CA LEU A 36 -15.23 18.96 -6.73
C LEU A 36 -14.28 18.08 -5.91
N ALA A 37 -13.35 17.36 -6.56
CA ALA A 37 -12.30 16.60 -5.89
C ALA A 37 -11.41 17.50 -5.02
N LEU A 38 -10.94 18.63 -5.56
CA LEU A 38 -10.11 19.59 -4.82
C LEU A 38 -10.85 20.21 -3.62
N GLN A 39 -12.12 20.60 -3.80
CA GLN A 39 -12.94 21.11 -2.69
C GLN A 39 -13.15 20.05 -1.62
N THR A 40 -13.35 18.80 -2.02
CA THR A 40 -13.45 17.68 -1.11
C THR A 40 -12.15 17.51 -0.33
N ILE A 41 -11.00 17.41 -1.00
CA ILE A 41 -9.67 17.33 -0.35
C ILE A 41 -9.49 18.46 0.67
N ARG A 42 -9.73 19.71 0.28
CA ARG A 42 -9.57 20.88 1.17
C ARG A 42 -10.49 20.83 2.39
N LYS A 43 -11.74 20.40 2.22
CA LYS A 43 -12.69 20.24 3.34
C LYS A 43 -12.21 19.17 4.33
N MET A 44 -11.55 18.14 3.83
CA MET A 44 -11.07 17.00 4.60
C MET A 44 -9.74 17.30 5.32
N GLU A 45 -8.84 18.03 4.67
CA GLU A 45 -7.65 18.61 5.32
C GLU A 45 -8.05 19.60 6.43
N GLY A 46 -9.15 20.34 6.23
CA GLY A 46 -9.69 21.25 7.23
C GLY A 46 -10.36 20.56 8.42
N ASN A 47 -10.86 19.32 8.26
CA ASN A 47 -11.63 18.58 9.26
C ASN A 47 -11.16 17.12 9.39
N PRO A 48 -10.26 16.83 10.34
CA PRO A 48 -9.68 15.50 10.50
C PRO A 48 -10.71 14.42 10.89
N ASP A 49 -11.86 14.79 11.44
CA ASP A 49 -12.90 13.81 11.83
C ASP A 49 -13.61 13.18 10.62
N LEU A 50 -13.66 13.88 9.47
CA LEU A 50 -14.25 13.33 8.25
C LEU A 50 -13.33 12.29 7.58
N ILE A 51 -12.03 12.34 7.89
CA ILE A 51 -11.02 11.38 7.40
C ILE A 51 -11.39 9.97 7.84
N HIS A 52 -12.15 9.82 8.94
CA HIS A 52 -12.63 8.53 9.45
C HIS A 52 -13.65 7.79 8.56
N SER A 53 -14.07 8.35 7.41
CA SER A 53 -14.87 7.60 6.43
C SER A 53 -14.00 6.59 5.65
N ARG A 54 -14.33 5.29 5.81
CA ARG A 54 -13.54 4.09 5.43
C ARG A 54 -12.93 4.12 4.01
N GLU A 55 -13.74 4.30 2.96
CA GLU A 55 -13.28 4.27 1.56
C GLU A 55 -12.48 5.53 1.20
N PHE A 56 -12.89 6.66 1.78
CA PHE A 56 -12.25 7.95 1.55
C PHE A 56 -10.81 8.01 2.10
N ASN A 57 -10.55 7.31 3.20
CA ASN A 57 -9.27 7.30 3.91
C ASN A 57 -8.14 6.62 3.11
N LEU A 58 -8.44 5.48 2.48
CA LEU A 58 -7.46 4.73 1.68
C LEU A 58 -7.16 5.43 0.35
N ASP A 59 -8.17 5.99 -0.30
CA ASP A 59 -7.96 6.73 -1.55
C ASP A 59 -7.23 8.05 -1.33
N TYR A 60 -7.52 8.76 -0.22
CA TYR A 60 -6.72 9.91 0.20
C TYR A 60 -5.28 9.52 0.52
N LEU A 61 -5.07 8.41 1.25
CA LEU A 61 -3.73 7.89 1.52
C LEU A 61 -3.00 7.59 0.22
N ARG A 62 -3.62 6.88 -0.74
CA ARG A 62 -3.04 6.61 -2.07
C ARG A 62 -2.65 7.89 -2.80
N MET A 63 -3.54 8.89 -2.83
CA MET A 63 -3.26 10.18 -3.45
C MET A 63 -2.07 10.89 -2.76
N ARG A 64 -2.02 10.89 -1.43
CA ARG A 64 -0.90 11.48 -0.69
C ARG A 64 0.40 10.69 -0.82
N MET A 65 0.34 9.37 -0.97
CA MET A 65 1.50 8.53 -1.23
C MET A 65 2.11 8.76 -2.63
N ALA A 66 1.41 9.43 -3.54
CA ALA A 66 1.98 9.89 -4.81
C ALA A 66 2.87 11.14 -4.66
N GLU A 67 2.81 11.84 -3.52
CA GLU A 67 3.70 12.97 -3.21
C GLU A 67 5.04 12.45 -2.68
N GLU A 68 6.15 12.78 -3.34
CA GLU A 68 7.49 12.24 -3.04
C GLU A 68 7.93 12.50 -1.59
N VAL A 69 7.70 13.71 -1.08
CA VAL A 69 8.12 14.09 0.29
C VAL A 69 7.32 13.31 1.34
N PHE A 70 6.01 13.19 1.14
CA PHE A 70 5.12 12.46 2.04
C PHE A 70 5.44 10.96 2.01
N HIS A 71 5.59 10.40 0.80
CA HIS A 71 5.99 9.01 0.59
C HIS A 71 7.29 8.69 1.32
N PHE A 72 8.33 9.50 1.10
CA PHE A 72 9.63 9.31 1.72
C PHE A 72 9.54 9.34 3.26
N ALA A 73 8.80 10.29 3.83
CA ALA A 73 8.61 10.40 5.27
C ALA A 73 7.91 9.15 5.86
N VAL A 74 6.85 8.67 5.21
CA VAL A 74 6.10 7.48 5.64
C VAL A 74 6.97 6.22 5.54
N VAL A 75 7.63 6.01 4.40
CA VAL A 75 8.50 4.84 4.18
C VAL A 75 9.67 4.84 5.17
N ASN A 76 10.29 5.99 5.42
CA ASN A 76 11.37 6.10 6.40
C ASN A 76 10.88 5.79 7.83
N GLN A 77 9.71 6.29 8.22
CA GLN A 77 9.12 5.96 9.51
C GLN A 77 8.86 4.45 9.64
N ILE A 78 8.34 3.80 8.60
CA ILE A 78 8.15 2.34 8.56
C ILE A 78 9.49 1.63 8.70
N LYS A 79 10.52 2.03 7.95
CA LYS A 79 11.88 1.49 8.02
C LYS A 79 12.43 1.53 9.45
N ILE A 80 12.28 2.65 10.15
CA ILE A 80 12.72 2.82 11.54
C ILE A 80 11.91 1.92 12.48
N ARG A 81 10.58 1.95 12.40
CA ARG A 81 9.69 1.19 13.30
C ARG A 81 9.87 -0.32 13.14
N VAL A 82 10.01 -0.81 11.91
CA VAL A 82 10.28 -2.22 11.60
C VAL A 82 11.66 -2.63 12.15
N LYS A 83 12.71 -1.83 11.91
CA LYS A 83 14.04 -2.10 12.46
C LYS A 83 14.06 -2.11 13.99
N GLN A 84 13.27 -1.28 14.66
CA GLN A 84 13.23 -1.25 16.13
C GLN A 84 12.38 -2.40 16.70
N LEU A 85 11.12 -2.51 16.30
CA LEU A 85 10.16 -3.39 16.95
C LEU A 85 10.26 -4.84 16.48
N ILE A 86 10.54 -5.05 15.19
CA ILE A 86 10.63 -6.40 14.62
C ILE A 86 12.01 -7.00 14.90
N SER A 87 13.09 -6.20 14.89
CA SER A 87 14.42 -6.70 15.28
C SER A 87 14.42 -7.25 16.71
N ILE A 88 13.81 -6.55 17.66
CA ILE A 88 13.66 -7.03 19.04
C ILE A 88 12.84 -8.32 19.07
N ALA A 89 11.71 -8.37 18.37
CA ALA A 89 10.85 -9.54 18.33
C ALA A 89 11.49 -10.77 17.63
N LEU A 90 12.46 -10.54 16.75
CA LEU A 90 13.21 -11.58 16.03
C LEU A 90 14.49 -12.02 16.75
N ARG A 91 14.92 -11.35 17.83
CA ARG A 91 16.10 -11.77 18.59
C ARG A 91 15.82 -13.07 19.36
N PRO A 92 16.78 -14.00 19.41
CA PRO A 92 16.67 -15.19 20.27
C PRO A 92 16.55 -14.74 21.73
N THR A 93 15.48 -15.18 22.40
CA THR A 93 15.25 -14.87 23.81
C THR A 93 15.78 -16.03 24.65
N GLN A 94 16.66 -15.75 25.60
CA GLN A 94 17.33 -16.76 26.43
C GLN A 94 16.36 -17.69 27.18
N ALA A 95 15.11 -17.27 27.40
CA ALA A 95 14.06 -18.08 28.03
C ALA A 95 13.61 -19.32 27.22
N THR A 96 14.00 -19.42 25.94
CA THR A 96 13.73 -20.60 25.09
C THR A 96 14.93 -21.55 25.01
N THR A 97 16.06 -21.19 25.62
CA THR A 97 17.27 -22.01 25.66
C THR A 97 17.28 -22.97 26.86
N SER A 98 16.31 -22.83 27.78
CA SER A 98 16.22 -23.62 29.02
C SER A 98 15.52 -24.99 28.87
N SER A 99 14.92 -25.30 27.71
CA SER A 99 14.40 -26.64 27.45
C SER A 99 15.48 -27.50 26.79
N ILE A 100 16.36 -28.02 27.64
CA ILE A 100 17.35 -29.06 27.33
C ILE A 100 16.64 -30.24 26.65
N GLY A 101 17.06 -30.59 25.42
CA GLY A 101 16.85 -31.94 24.86
C GLY A 101 15.84 -32.12 23.73
N ILE A 102 15.00 -31.14 23.37
CA ILE A 102 14.12 -31.25 22.19
C ILE A 102 14.47 -30.12 21.24
N ALA A 103 15.01 -30.45 20.07
CA ALA A 103 15.18 -29.50 18.97
C ALA A 103 13.81 -28.93 18.61
N THR A 104 13.47 -27.75 19.14
CA THR A 104 12.25 -27.03 18.77
C THR A 104 12.40 -26.53 17.34
N THR A 105 12.11 -27.43 16.40
CA THR A 105 11.89 -27.16 14.97
C THR A 105 10.63 -26.32 14.74
N SER A 106 9.87 -26.02 15.80
CA SER A 106 8.71 -25.12 15.76
C SER A 106 9.17 -23.67 15.61
N GLY A 107 8.97 -23.09 14.42
CA GLY A 107 9.26 -21.67 14.16
C GLY A 107 8.52 -20.75 15.14
N ARG A 108 9.19 -19.66 15.55
CA ARG A 108 8.66 -18.68 16.50
C ARG A 108 7.64 -17.77 15.82
N ARG A 109 6.43 -17.67 16.36
CA ARG A 109 5.42 -16.73 15.87
C ARG A 109 5.74 -15.31 16.37
N VAL A 110 5.73 -14.35 15.46
CA VAL A 110 5.90 -12.92 15.70
C VAL A 110 4.60 -12.24 15.30
N ASN A 111 3.98 -11.54 16.24
CA ASN A 111 2.78 -10.74 16.00
C ASN A 111 3.02 -9.36 16.61
N GLN A 112 3.45 -8.41 15.79
CA GLN A 112 3.77 -7.06 16.23
C GLN A 112 2.84 -6.06 15.55
N ILE A 113 2.42 -5.05 16.31
CA ILE A 113 1.55 -3.98 15.84
C ILE A 113 2.24 -2.65 16.13
N PHE A 114 2.24 -1.74 15.17
CA PHE A 114 2.79 -0.41 15.35
C PHE A 114 2.07 0.65 14.52
N ASP A 115 2.14 1.89 14.99
CA ASP A 115 1.41 3.02 14.42
C ASP A 115 2.35 3.86 13.52
N VAL A 116 1.86 4.15 12.32
CA VAL A 116 2.45 5.12 11.39
C VAL A 116 1.80 6.46 11.72
N MET A 117 2.63 7.44 12.06
CA MET A 117 2.18 8.75 12.57
C MET A 117 2.44 9.83 11.54
N TYR A 118 1.53 10.80 11.45
CA TYR A 118 1.65 11.97 10.59
C TYR A 118 1.56 13.24 11.41
N GLU A 119 2.34 14.25 11.04
CA GLU A 119 2.29 15.57 11.66
C GLU A 119 1.25 16.43 10.93
N THR A 120 0.37 17.07 11.70
CA THR A 120 -0.56 18.07 11.18
C THR A 120 -0.25 19.41 11.79
N GLU A 121 -0.10 20.44 10.95
CA GLU A 121 -0.03 21.82 11.39
C GLU A 121 -1.44 22.42 11.36
N ARG A 122 -2.04 22.63 12.55
CA ARG A 122 -3.35 23.28 12.67
C ARG A 122 -3.28 24.41 13.69
N GLY A 123 -3.56 25.63 13.25
CA GLY A 123 -3.59 26.82 14.12
C GLY A 123 -2.24 27.16 14.78
N GLY A 124 -1.13 26.89 14.10
CA GLY A 124 0.23 27.16 14.62
C GLY A 124 0.72 26.16 15.66
N LYS A 125 -0.05 25.10 15.97
CA LYS A 125 0.39 24.00 16.84
C LYS A 125 0.56 22.73 16.02
N ARG A 126 1.75 22.14 16.12
CA ARG A 126 2.07 20.82 15.56
C ARG A 126 1.39 19.75 16.40
N LYS A 127 0.48 18.98 15.80
CA LYS A 127 -0.18 17.85 16.44
C LYS A 127 0.11 16.58 15.65
N MET A 128 0.69 15.59 16.33
CA MET A 128 0.89 14.26 15.76
C MET A 128 -0.40 13.44 15.85
N GLY A 129 -0.79 12.85 14.72
CA GLY A 129 -1.91 11.92 14.59
C GLY A 129 -1.45 10.55 14.11
N VAL A 130 -2.31 9.53 14.24
CA VAL A 130 -2.08 8.20 13.68
C VAL A 130 -2.69 8.15 12.28
N LEU A 131 -1.87 7.87 11.28
CA LEU A 131 -2.29 7.78 9.88
C LEU A 131 -2.91 6.40 9.62
N PHE A 132 -2.15 5.34 9.91
CA PHE A 132 -2.62 3.96 9.87
C PHE A 132 -1.75 3.09 10.78
N ARG A 133 -2.23 1.89 11.04
CA ARG A 133 -1.55 0.89 11.87
C ARG A 133 -1.08 -0.26 11.00
N ILE A 134 0.09 -0.82 11.29
CA ILE A 134 0.62 -2.00 10.60
C ILE A 134 0.71 -3.14 11.61
N GLN A 135 0.13 -4.28 11.26
CA GLN A 135 0.25 -5.53 11.97
C GLN A 135 1.06 -6.54 11.15
N VAL A 136 2.15 -7.04 11.73
CA VAL A 136 3.05 -8.02 11.12
C VAL A 136 2.92 -9.35 11.84
N LYS A 137 2.37 -10.35 11.14
CA LYS A 137 2.19 -11.73 11.58
C LYS A 137 3.11 -12.66 10.77
N LEU A 138 4.20 -13.08 11.39
CA LEU A 138 5.25 -13.90 10.74
C LEU A 138 5.59 -15.10 11.60
N THR A 139 6.12 -16.15 10.98
CA THR A 139 6.75 -17.27 11.70
C THR A 139 8.24 -17.27 11.38
N LYS A 140 9.08 -16.93 12.36
CA LYS A 140 10.53 -16.90 12.23
C LYS A 140 11.10 -18.31 12.30
N LEU A 141 11.76 -18.72 11.23
CA LEU A 141 12.58 -19.93 11.20
C LEU A 141 14.01 -19.63 11.71
N PRO A 142 14.62 -20.53 12.51
CA PRO A 142 15.96 -20.33 13.10
C PRO A 142 17.08 -20.17 12.06
N THR A 143 16.93 -20.76 10.89
CA THR A 143 17.96 -20.86 9.85
C THR A 143 18.19 -19.57 9.05
N GLN A 144 17.36 -18.54 9.23
CA GLN A 144 17.44 -17.32 8.43
C GLN A 144 17.96 -16.12 9.20
N ALA A 145 18.81 -15.30 8.56
CA ALA A 145 19.29 -14.05 9.13
C ALA A 145 18.14 -13.08 9.45
N THR A 146 18.19 -12.45 10.63
CA THR A 146 17.19 -11.47 11.07
C THR A 146 17.20 -10.21 10.20
N SER A 147 18.38 -9.75 9.78
CA SER A 147 18.54 -8.59 8.88
C SER A 147 17.85 -8.79 7.54
N ALA A 148 18.05 -9.95 6.90
CA ALA A 148 17.41 -10.28 5.62
C ALA A 148 15.88 -10.33 5.72
N THR A 149 15.35 -10.87 6.83
CA THR A 149 13.90 -10.88 7.07
C THR A 149 13.34 -9.45 7.24
N ILE A 150 14.07 -8.57 7.92
CA ILE A 150 13.66 -7.17 8.13
C ILE A 150 13.62 -6.42 6.79
N SER A 151 14.64 -6.57 5.94
CA SER A 151 14.65 -5.95 4.61
C SER A 151 13.47 -6.45 3.77
N GLN A 152 13.24 -7.77 3.72
CA GLN A 152 12.11 -8.34 2.99
C GLN A 152 10.75 -7.79 3.46
N ILE A 153 10.56 -7.58 4.78
CA ILE A 153 9.33 -6.96 5.30
C ILE A 153 9.18 -5.52 4.80
N ILE A 154 10.26 -4.74 4.86
CA ILE A 154 10.28 -3.34 4.42
C ILE A 154 9.94 -3.26 2.94
N ASP A 155 10.67 -4.03 2.11
CA ASP A 155 10.50 -4.05 0.66
C ASP A 155 9.07 -4.48 0.29
N CYS A 156 8.52 -5.45 1.02
CA CYS A 156 7.15 -5.90 0.77
C CYS A 156 6.10 -4.83 1.09
N ILE A 157 6.28 -4.08 2.18
CA ILE A 157 5.35 -3.00 2.55
C ILE A 157 5.51 -1.81 1.59
N GLU A 158 6.74 -1.48 1.21
CA GLU A 158 7.05 -0.39 0.27
C GLU A 158 6.42 -0.65 -1.10
N HIS A 159 6.60 -1.84 -1.66
CA HIS A 159 5.99 -2.23 -2.93
C HIS A 159 4.45 -2.33 -2.85
N PHE A 160 3.89 -2.74 -1.70
CA PHE A 160 2.43 -2.74 -1.53
C PHE A 160 1.83 -1.33 -1.50
N LEU A 161 2.54 -0.36 -0.93
CA LEU A 161 2.08 1.02 -0.86
C LEU A 161 2.21 1.77 -2.19
N ASN A 162 3.14 1.35 -3.04
CA ASN A 162 3.29 1.82 -4.41
C ASN A 162 3.52 0.63 -5.37
N PRO A 163 2.45 -0.03 -5.84
CA PRO A 163 2.59 -1.20 -6.70
C PRO A 163 3.07 -0.78 -8.10
N ASP A 164 4.29 -1.17 -8.45
CA ASP A 164 4.83 -0.98 -9.81
C ASP A 164 4.39 -2.12 -10.75
N ASP A 165 4.03 -3.28 -10.22
CA ASP A 165 3.65 -4.49 -10.96
C ASP A 165 2.40 -5.15 -10.33
N GLU A 166 1.31 -5.23 -11.09
CA GLU A 166 0.04 -5.85 -10.63
C GLU A 166 0.16 -7.35 -10.37
N SER A 167 1.17 -8.02 -10.93
CA SER A 167 1.38 -9.47 -10.80
C SER A 167 2.32 -9.88 -9.67
N TRP A 168 2.88 -8.91 -8.94
CA TRP A 168 3.87 -9.17 -7.91
C TRP A 168 3.28 -9.93 -6.71
N GLN A 169 3.98 -10.98 -6.28
CA GLN A 169 3.63 -11.77 -5.11
C GLN A 169 4.66 -11.56 -4.00
N PRO A 170 4.28 -10.98 -2.84
CA PRO A 170 5.21 -10.77 -1.75
C PRO A 170 5.65 -12.11 -1.16
N THR A 171 6.97 -12.25 -0.99
CA THR A 171 7.55 -13.42 -0.32
C THR A 171 8.48 -13.00 0.80
N ILE A 172 8.31 -13.62 1.96
CA ILE A 172 9.17 -13.43 3.13
C ILE A 172 9.66 -14.79 3.57
N GLN A 173 10.98 -14.93 3.66
CA GLN A 173 11.65 -16.20 3.97
C GLN A 173 11.30 -17.33 2.98
N GLY A 174 11.02 -17.00 1.72
CA GLY A 174 10.63 -17.98 0.69
C GLY A 174 9.19 -18.51 0.83
N ARG A 175 8.36 -17.91 1.71
CA ARG A 175 6.93 -18.21 1.81
C ARG A 175 6.10 -17.03 1.30
N ILE A 176 4.97 -17.35 0.68
CA ILE A 176 4.00 -16.35 0.20
C ILE A 176 3.41 -15.61 1.41
N VAL A 177 3.28 -14.31 1.26
CA VAL A 177 2.71 -13.40 2.24
C VAL A 177 1.44 -12.80 1.63
N SER A 178 0.44 -12.57 2.47
CA SER A 178 -0.73 -11.79 2.13
C SER A 178 -0.62 -10.43 2.80
N ILE A 179 -0.78 -9.35 2.03
CA ILE A 179 -0.83 -7.98 2.54
C ILE A 179 -2.19 -7.41 2.17
N SER A 180 -2.96 -6.99 3.16
CA SER A 180 -4.31 -6.45 2.92
C SER A 180 -4.70 -5.47 4.02
N TRP A 181 -5.48 -4.46 3.65
CA TRP A 181 -6.14 -3.58 4.61
C TRP A 181 -7.30 -4.32 5.30
N ASP A 182 -7.28 -4.39 6.63
CA ASP A 182 -8.37 -4.93 7.43
C ASP A 182 -9.54 -3.93 7.47
N GLN A 183 -10.66 -4.33 6.87
CA GLN A 183 -11.86 -3.52 6.70
C GLN A 183 -12.73 -3.43 7.98
N LYS A 184 -12.43 -4.25 9.01
CA LYS A 184 -13.19 -4.31 10.26
C LYS A 184 -12.63 -3.41 11.35
N ALA A 185 -11.36 -3.00 11.27
CA ALA A 185 -10.75 -2.10 12.24
C ALA A 185 -11.35 -0.67 12.14
N LYS A 186 -11.96 -0.19 13.23
CA LYS A 186 -12.39 1.20 13.41
C LYS A 186 -11.70 1.74 14.67
N PRO A 187 -11.29 3.03 14.74
CA PRO A 187 -11.42 4.10 13.74
C PRO A 187 -10.22 4.26 12.78
N THR A 188 -9.08 3.61 13.04
CA THR A 188 -7.85 3.72 12.25
C THR A 188 -7.68 2.54 11.29
N PRO A 189 -7.31 2.77 10.02
CA PRO A 189 -7.06 1.69 9.07
C PRO A 189 -5.88 0.83 9.53
N LEU A 190 -6.03 -0.49 9.39
CA LEU A 190 -5.05 -1.49 9.81
C LEU A 190 -4.55 -2.23 8.57
N LEU A 191 -3.26 -2.13 8.29
CA LEU A 191 -2.57 -2.93 7.29
C LEU A 191 -2.11 -4.24 7.93
N VAL A 192 -2.60 -5.37 7.44
CA VAL A 192 -2.20 -6.69 7.94
C VAL A 192 -1.25 -7.34 6.94
N LEU A 193 -0.03 -7.61 7.39
CA LEU A 193 0.95 -8.45 6.70
C LEU A 193 0.97 -9.80 7.39
N GLN A 194 0.58 -10.85 6.68
CA GLN A 194 0.49 -12.20 7.23
C GLN A 194 1.18 -13.23 6.32
N GLN A 195 2.11 -13.99 6.89
CA GLN A 195 2.72 -15.12 6.19
C GLN A 195 1.73 -16.28 6.09
N SER A 196 1.54 -16.83 4.89
CA SER A 196 0.71 -18.03 4.71
C SER A 196 1.39 -19.24 5.34
N SER A 197 0.61 -20.06 6.05
CA SER A 197 1.04 -21.37 6.54
C SER A 197 1.07 -22.45 5.44
N GLU A 198 0.45 -22.20 4.28
CA GLU A 198 0.26 -23.20 3.23
C GLU A 198 1.48 -23.40 2.31
N GLY A 199 2.53 -22.59 2.47
CA GLY A 199 3.72 -22.63 1.62
C GLY A 199 4.80 -23.66 1.99
N VAL A 200 4.56 -24.57 2.94
CA VAL A 200 5.57 -25.57 3.35
C VAL A 200 5.69 -26.75 2.36
N ASN A 201 4.70 -26.93 1.47
CA ASN A 201 4.60 -28.10 0.59
C ASN A 201 4.72 -27.82 -0.92
N VAL A 202 5.26 -26.68 -1.35
CA VAL A 202 5.62 -26.50 -2.76
C VAL A 202 7.11 -26.76 -2.93
N THR A 203 7.48 -28.04 -2.98
CA THR A 203 8.77 -28.44 -3.55
C THR A 203 8.82 -27.90 -4.98
N PHE A 204 9.69 -26.92 -5.26
CA PHE A 204 10.01 -26.50 -6.62
C PHE A 204 10.66 -27.66 -7.37
N ARG A 205 9.83 -28.57 -7.90
CA ARG A 205 10.28 -29.65 -8.75
C ARG A 205 10.53 -29.06 -10.14
N SER A 206 11.74 -28.58 -10.36
CA SER A 206 12.22 -28.21 -11.69
C SER A 206 12.14 -29.43 -12.62
N ARG A 207 11.11 -29.49 -13.46
CA ARG A 207 11.09 -30.38 -14.62
C ARG A 207 11.94 -29.72 -15.71
N ARG A 208 13.24 -30.02 -15.72
CA ARG A 208 14.03 -29.88 -16.96
C ARG A 208 13.46 -30.87 -17.97
N ARG A 209 12.73 -30.34 -18.95
CA ARG A 209 12.36 -31.08 -20.15
C ARG A 209 13.67 -31.25 -20.94
N LYS A 210 14.22 -32.46 -20.96
CA LYS A 210 15.27 -32.81 -21.93
C LYS A 210 14.62 -32.72 -23.31
N VAL A 211 15.16 -31.85 -24.15
CA VAL A 211 15.03 -31.94 -25.61
C VAL A 211 16.12 -32.90 -26.07
#